data_AF-A0A023FHC5-F1
#
_entry.id   AF-A0A023FHC5-F1
#
_cell.length_a   1.000
_cell.length_b   1.000
_cell.length_c   1.000
_cell.angle_alpha   90.00
_cell.angle_beta   90.00
_cell.angle_gamma   90.00
#
_symmetry.space_group_name_H-M   'P 1'
#
loop_
_entity.id
_entity.type
_entity.pdbx_description
1 polymer ?
#
loop_
_entity_poly.entity_id
_entity_poly.type
_entity_poly.pdbx_seq_one_letter_code
_entity_poly.pdbx_strand_id
1 'polypeptide(L)'
;MLPLPLHYGNLNVKDFGSGQPITFQSLRARLMNLLIGALQNEPDSTNTQMLLAGLLFCVQDATAYEEANQVTQPGPPSGGQDNSSMTYSNLLCSDDDSLREKSHSASSDSDGESWPALEDCDSANALFVRSIYLVCHRLISSWKNDLHVSLAALEVLSGLARIRQPVQDSLECPRAVKWICDFIVYQCQRPPQLHSRDLHSTIVAAFQCLTAWLMAHPILLQDKESMHHVLEVVELGISGSKSQPKVSDVPQLKAEKELKPSSLRVRDAAEALLSCMMDHAGYFPTLGRAVETLSSLARRD
;
A
#
# COMPACT_ATOMS: atom_id res chain seq x y z
N MET A 1 7.26 18.31 -9.26
CA MET A 1 6.81 18.61 -7.88
C MET A 1 8.05 18.98 -7.07
N LEU A 2 7.97 20.03 -6.24
CA LEU A 2 9.13 20.70 -5.62
C LEU A 2 9.89 19.76 -4.67
N PRO A 3 11.17 19.41 -4.94
CA PRO A 3 12.03 18.86 -3.90
C PRO A 3 12.24 19.97 -2.85
N LEU A 4 11.86 19.71 -1.60
CA LEU A 4 11.86 20.75 -0.56
C LEU A 4 13.07 20.64 0.36
N PRO A 5 13.94 21.66 0.37
CA PRO A 5 15.01 21.73 1.35
C PRO A 5 14.47 21.83 2.79
N LEU A 6 15.06 21.06 3.70
CA LEU A 6 14.62 20.88 5.09
C LEU A 6 14.41 22.18 5.88
N HIS A 7 15.11 23.26 5.49
CA HIS A 7 15.13 24.54 6.17
C HIS A 7 13.93 25.47 5.88
N TYR A 8 13.05 25.12 4.94
CA TYR A 8 11.90 25.98 4.59
C TYR A 8 10.61 25.67 5.36
N GLY A 9 10.56 24.63 6.20
CA GLY A 9 9.31 24.21 6.87
C GLY A 9 8.61 25.34 7.65
N ASN A 10 9.37 26.11 8.43
CA ASN A 10 8.87 27.24 9.22
C ASN A 10 8.89 28.58 8.47
N LEU A 11 9.18 28.57 7.16
CA LEU A 11 9.19 29.80 6.37
C LEU A 11 7.77 30.32 6.25
N ASN A 12 7.56 31.53 6.77
CA ASN A 12 6.28 32.21 6.70
C ASN A 12 6.04 32.70 5.27
N VAL A 13 4.93 32.26 4.69
CA VAL A 13 4.40 32.71 3.41
C VAL A 13 3.17 33.57 3.69
N LYS A 14 3.01 34.66 2.94
CA LYS A 14 1.79 35.48 3.04
C LYS A 14 0.64 34.72 2.41
N ASP A 15 -0.43 34.49 3.18
CA ASP A 15 -1.66 33.98 2.61
C ASP A 15 -2.38 35.09 1.83
N PHE A 16 -2.75 34.80 0.58
CA PHE A 16 -3.38 35.77 -0.31
C PHE A 16 -4.86 36.03 0.04
N GLY A 17 -5.47 35.23 0.91
CA GLY A 17 -6.90 35.31 1.26
C GLY A 17 -7.21 35.77 2.68
N SER A 18 -6.50 35.28 3.70
CA SER A 18 -6.82 35.54 5.13
C SER A 18 -5.93 36.57 5.82
N GLY A 19 -4.81 36.97 5.19
CA GLY A 19 -3.82 37.88 5.78
C GLY A 19 -3.02 37.29 6.95
N GLN A 20 -3.30 36.06 7.37
CA GLN A 20 -2.54 35.34 8.38
C GLN A 20 -1.26 34.74 7.78
N PRO A 21 -0.13 34.74 8.51
CA PRO A 21 1.08 34.06 8.05
C PRO A 21 0.82 32.55 8.04
N ILE A 22 0.96 31.92 6.88
CA ILE A 22 0.93 30.46 6.75
C ILE A 22 2.36 29.94 6.67
N THR A 23 2.63 28.78 7.28
CA THR A 23 3.94 28.13 7.13
C THR A 23 3.99 27.35 5.83
N PHE A 24 5.18 27.18 5.27
CA PHE A 24 5.37 26.33 4.10
C PHE A 24 4.92 24.88 4.35
N GLN A 25 5.04 24.39 5.59
CA GLN A 25 4.51 23.09 6.01
C GLN A 25 2.98 22.98 5.84
N SER A 26 2.23 24.02 6.23
CA SER A 26 0.77 24.04 6.04
C SER A 26 0.36 24.02 4.57
N LEU A 27 1.17 24.62 3.68
CA LEU A 27 0.93 24.58 2.23
C LEU A 27 1.13 23.16 1.67
N ARG A 28 2.11 22.41 2.19
CA ARG A 28 2.34 21.01 1.84
C ARG A 28 1.10 20.16 2.12
N ALA A 29 0.55 20.23 3.33
CA ALA A 29 -0.65 19.49 3.71
C ALA A 29 -1.86 19.86 2.84
N ARG A 30 -2.05 21.17 2.56
CA ARG A 30 -3.11 21.65 1.65
C ARG A 30 -2.95 21.12 0.22
N LEU A 31 -1.72 21.08 -0.30
CA LEU A 31 -1.45 20.54 -1.63
C LEU A 31 -1.73 19.04 -1.70
N MET A 32 -1.39 18.29 -0.65
CA MET A 32 -1.68 16.85 -0.58
C MET A 32 -3.20 16.59 -0.54
N ASN A 33 -3.93 17.34 0.27
CA ASN A 33 -5.38 17.25 0.32
C ASN A 33 -6.02 17.63 -1.03
N LEU A 34 -5.51 18.67 -1.71
CA LEU A 34 -5.97 19.05 -3.04
C LEU A 34 -5.70 17.94 -4.07
N LEU A 35 -4.52 17.31 -4.04
CA LEU A 35 -4.16 16.21 -4.93
C LEU A 35 -5.06 14.99 -4.72
N ILE A 36 -5.33 14.62 -3.47
CA ILE A 36 -6.25 13.53 -3.12
C ILE A 36 -7.67 13.86 -3.58
N GLY A 37 -8.13 15.09 -3.34
CA GLY A 37 -9.43 15.56 -3.81
C GLY A 37 -9.54 15.56 -5.34
N ALA A 38 -8.47 15.93 -6.05
CA ALA A 38 -8.41 15.87 -7.50
C ALA A 38 -8.52 14.41 -7.99
N LEU A 39 -7.74 13.47 -7.44
CA LEU A 39 -7.83 12.05 -7.78
C LEU A 39 -9.21 11.43 -7.55
N GLN A 40 -9.95 11.92 -6.55
CA GLN A 40 -11.29 11.43 -6.26
C GLN A 40 -12.34 11.89 -7.29
N ASN A 41 -12.10 13.02 -7.97
CA ASN A 41 -13.08 13.67 -8.82
C ASN A 41 -12.65 13.78 -10.30
N GLU A 42 -11.41 13.43 -10.64
CA GLU A 42 -10.88 13.54 -12.00
C GLU A 42 -11.53 12.53 -12.94
N PRO A 43 -12.21 12.98 -14.02
CA PRO A 43 -12.85 12.10 -14.98
C PRO A 43 -11.93 11.69 -16.14
N ASP A 44 -10.90 12.49 -16.46
CA ASP A 44 -10.01 12.21 -17.59
C ASP A 44 -8.93 11.20 -17.23
N SER A 45 -8.78 10.17 -18.05
CA SER A 45 -7.82 9.07 -17.83
C SER A 45 -6.36 9.53 -17.87
N THR A 46 -6.02 10.53 -18.69
CA THR A 46 -4.65 11.04 -18.81
C THR A 46 -4.29 11.86 -17.58
N ASN A 47 -5.18 12.77 -17.18
CA ASN A 47 -5.02 13.56 -15.96
C ASN A 47 -4.91 12.65 -14.73
N THR A 48 -5.77 11.62 -14.64
CA THR A 48 -5.73 10.65 -13.54
C THR A 48 -4.36 9.97 -13.44
N GLN A 49 -3.77 9.54 -14.57
CA GLN A 49 -2.41 8.97 -14.58
C GLN A 49 -1.35 9.96 -14.08
N MET A 50 -1.41 11.23 -14.50
CA MET A 50 -0.47 12.25 -14.03
C MET A 50 -0.61 12.51 -12.52
N LEU A 51 -1.85 12.57 -12.03
CA LEU A 51 -2.13 12.76 -10.61
C LEU A 51 -1.67 11.56 -9.77
N LEU A 52 -1.83 10.33 -10.28
CA LEU A 52 -1.34 9.10 -9.65
C LEU A 52 0.19 9.11 -9.50
N ALA A 53 0.91 9.47 -10.56
CA ALA A 53 2.36 9.64 -10.50
C ALA A 53 2.75 10.75 -9.50
N GLY A 54 2.01 11.86 -9.49
CA GLY A 54 2.16 12.93 -8.52
C GLY A 54 1.99 12.46 -7.08
N LEU A 55 1.00 11.61 -6.81
CA LEU A 55 0.73 11.05 -5.48
C LEU A 55 1.90 10.23 -4.98
N LEU A 56 2.39 9.28 -5.79
CA LEU A 56 3.55 8.46 -5.42
C LEU A 56 4.76 9.34 -5.10
N PHE A 57 5.05 10.32 -5.96
CA PHE A 57 6.17 11.24 -5.75
C PHE A 57 6.03 12.01 -4.43
N CYS A 58 4.81 12.47 -4.09
CA CYS A 58 4.58 13.19 -2.85
C CYS A 58 4.77 12.33 -1.60
N VAL A 59 4.36 11.05 -1.64
CA VAL A 59 4.57 10.11 -0.53
C VAL A 59 6.07 9.81 -0.35
N GLN A 60 6.79 9.62 -1.45
CA GLN A 60 8.24 9.42 -1.44
C GLN A 60 8.98 10.63 -0.86
N ASP A 61 8.64 11.84 -1.34
CA ASP A 61 9.22 13.08 -0.83
C ASP A 61 8.89 13.29 0.66
N ALA A 62 7.67 12.97 1.11
CA ALA A 62 7.29 13.08 2.52
C ALA A 62 8.11 12.13 3.40
N THR A 63 8.28 10.89 2.94
CA THR A 63 9.06 9.89 3.67
C THR A 63 10.53 10.29 3.75
N ALA A 64 11.12 10.72 2.62
CA ALA A 64 12.51 11.17 2.57
C ALA A 64 12.76 12.42 3.45
N TYR A 65 11.79 13.35 3.50
CA TYR A 65 11.84 14.51 4.36
C TYR A 65 11.89 14.13 5.85
N GLU A 66 11.02 13.21 6.28
CA GLU A 66 10.99 12.73 7.67
C GLU A 66 12.26 11.95 8.05
N GLU A 67 12.75 11.08 7.17
CA GLU A 67 14.02 10.35 7.38
C GLU A 67 15.19 11.30 7.58
N ALA A 68 15.30 12.34 6.74
CA ALA A 68 16.37 13.32 6.86
C ALA A 68 16.26 14.18 8.13
N ASN A 69 15.04 14.47 8.59
CA ASN A 69 14.83 15.19 9.85
C ASN A 69 15.21 14.35 11.08
N GLN A 70 15.03 13.03 11.03
CA GLN A 70 15.48 12.12 12.10
C GLN A 70 17.01 12.05 12.21
N VAL A 71 17.73 12.15 11.08
CA VAL A 71 19.21 12.11 11.05
C VAL A 71 19.86 13.42 11.51
N THR A 72 19.16 14.56 11.37
CA THR A 72 19.73 15.90 11.63
C THR A 72 19.55 16.36 13.09
N GLN A 73 18.77 15.64 13.91
CA GLN A 73 18.62 15.93 15.34
C GLN A 73 19.77 15.29 16.15
N PRO A 74 20.49 16.03 17.00
CA PRO A 74 21.53 15.45 17.86
C PRO A 74 20.90 14.49 18.87
N GLY A 75 21.32 13.22 18.83
CA GLY A 75 20.87 12.21 19.79
C GLY A 75 21.19 12.61 21.25
N PRO A 76 20.37 12.21 22.23
CA PRO A 76 20.66 12.47 23.64
C PRO A 76 22.00 11.82 24.03
N PRO A 77 22.77 12.42 24.96
CA PRO A 77 24.08 11.91 25.33
C PRO A 77 23.94 10.51 25.94
N SER A 78 24.61 9.53 25.33
CA SER A 78 24.77 8.18 25.85
C SER A 78 25.48 8.21 27.20
N GLY A 79 24.70 8.18 28.28
CA GLY A 79 25.13 7.82 29.63
C GLY A 79 24.36 6.58 30.04
N GLY A 80 25.05 5.44 30.16
CA GLY A 80 24.43 4.12 30.29
C GLY A 80 23.65 3.91 31.59
N GLN A 81 22.51 3.22 31.47
CA GLN A 81 22.12 2.08 32.29
C GLN A 81 20.81 1.49 31.76
N ASP A 82 20.73 0.15 31.83
CA ASP A 82 19.60 -0.67 31.43
C ASP A 82 18.27 -0.17 32.04
N ASN A 83 17.23 -0.01 31.21
CA ASN A 83 15.88 -0.46 31.51
C ASN A 83 14.93 -0.24 30.33
N SER A 84 14.14 -1.28 30.04
CA SER A 84 13.03 -1.29 29.11
C SER A 84 11.96 -0.26 29.49
N SER A 85 11.83 0.81 28.72
CA SER A 85 10.61 1.64 28.64
C SER A 85 10.67 2.52 27.39
N MET A 86 9.95 2.11 26.36
CA MET A 86 9.64 2.92 25.18
C MET A 86 8.87 4.15 25.65
N THR A 87 9.53 5.32 25.67
CA THR A 87 8.86 6.59 26.00
C THR A 87 8.72 7.39 24.72
N TYR A 88 7.50 7.38 24.19
CA TYR A 88 7.00 8.31 23.17
C TYR A 88 7.18 9.74 23.68
N SER A 89 7.84 10.59 22.91
CA SER A 89 7.79 12.05 23.09
C SER A 89 8.26 12.72 21.80
N ASN A 90 7.30 12.99 20.90
CA ASN A 90 7.27 14.16 20.03
C ASN A 90 5.86 14.30 19.43
N LEU A 91 4.88 14.42 20.34
CA LEU A 91 3.61 15.10 20.10
C LEU A 91 3.67 16.35 20.99
N LEU A 92 4.17 17.44 20.45
CA LEU A 92 3.94 18.77 21.00
C LEU A 92 3.17 19.54 19.93
N CYS A 93 1.87 19.28 19.92
CA CYS A 93 0.89 20.21 19.37
C CYS A 93 0.86 21.39 20.33
N SER A 94 1.11 22.60 19.83
CA SER A 94 0.85 23.81 20.61
C SER A 94 -0.66 23.94 20.77
N ASP A 95 -1.13 23.82 22.00
CA ASP A 95 -2.47 24.24 22.42
C ASP A 95 -2.62 25.75 22.13
N ASP A 96 -3.50 26.12 21.20
CA ASP A 96 -4.14 27.44 21.20
C ASP A 96 -5.66 27.22 21.28
N ASP A 97 -6.14 27.36 22.51
CA ASP A 97 -7.54 27.31 22.91
C ASP A 97 -8.27 28.56 22.40
N SER A 98 -9.08 28.39 21.36
CA SER A 98 -10.16 29.34 21.05
C SER A 98 -11.47 28.61 20.76
N LEU A 99 -12.22 28.40 21.84
CA LEU A 99 -13.63 28.04 21.89
C LEU A 99 -14.46 28.64 20.75
N ARG A 100 -14.99 27.77 19.87
CA ARG A 100 -16.16 28.09 19.04
C ARG A 100 -17.10 26.89 18.95
N GLU A 101 -18.05 26.86 19.87
CA GLU A 101 -19.27 26.04 19.79
C GLU A 101 -20.05 26.37 18.51
N LYS A 102 -20.48 25.33 17.76
CA LYS A 102 -21.73 25.40 16.99
C LYS A 102 -22.32 24.02 16.67
N SER A 103 -23.21 23.61 17.57
CA SER A 103 -24.54 23.01 17.35
C SER A 103 -24.75 22.08 16.14
N HIS A 104 -25.07 20.83 16.47
CA HIS A 104 -25.76 19.84 15.63
C HIS A 104 -27.18 20.28 15.25
N SER A 105 -27.59 20.03 14.00
CA SER A 105 -28.98 19.73 13.64
C SER A 105 -29.09 18.86 12.37
N ALA A 106 -29.44 17.60 12.60
CA ALA A 106 -30.22 16.62 11.84
C ALA A 106 -30.32 16.60 10.28
N SER A 107 -30.14 15.36 9.79
CA SER A 107 -30.88 14.62 8.76
C SER A 107 -30.70 14.95 7.27
N SER A 108 -30.08 14.01 6.55
CA SER A 108 -30.72 13.28 5.43
C SER A 108 -29.91 12.03 5.07
N ASP A 109 -30.61 10.90 4.99
CA ASP A 109 -30.09 9.58 4.58
C ASP A 109 -29.43 9.63 3.20
N SER A 110 -28.18 9.15 3.14
CA SER A 110 -27.54 8.60 1.95
C SER A 110 -26.39 7.74 2.46
N ASP A 111 -26.35 6.48 2.05
CA ASP A 111 -25.31 5.48 2.34
C ASP A 111 -23.95 5.91 1.73
N GLY A 112 -23.37 6.99 2.26
CA GLY A 112 -22.05 7.47 1.93
C GLY A 112 -21.04 6.83 2.87
N GLU A 113 -20.25 5.90 2.35
CA GLU A 113 -19.08 5.36 3.04
C GLU A 113 -18.24 6.52 3.59
N SER A 114 -18.17 6.61 4.91
CA SER A 114 -17.46 7.66 5.63
C SER A 114 -15.96 7.52 5.37
N TRP A 115 -15.45 8.21 4.35
CA TRP A 115 -14.01 8.43 4.20
C TRP A 115 -13.47 9.01 5.52
N PRO A 116 -12.32 8.56 6.03
CA PRO A 116 -11.72 9.19 7.19
C PRO A 116 -11.62 10.69 6.89
N ALA A 117 -12.16 11.50 7.81
CA ALA A 117 -12.23 12.94 7.65
C ALA A 117 -10.87 13.49 7.21
N LEU A 118 -10.90 14.49 6.32
CA LEU A 118 -9.77 15.16 5.68
C LEU A 118 -8.80 15.89 6.65
N GLU A 119 -8.82 15.55 7.93
CA GLU A 119 -8.07 16.22 8.99
C GLU A 119 -6.67 15.59 9.08
N ASP A 120 -5.68 16.43 8.73
CA ASP A 120 -4.22 16.30 8.86
C ASP A 120 -3.50 15.12 8.17
N CYS A 121 -3.04 15.38 6.93
CA CYS A 121 -1.95 14.62 6.31
C CYS A 121 -0.57 15.04 6.87
N ASP A 122 -0.47 15.24 8.19
CA ASP A 122 0.69 15.90 8.79
C ASP A 122 1.92 15.00 8.88
N SER A 123 1.75 13.69 8.73
CA SER A 123 2.85 12.72 8.64
C SER A 123 2.91 11.98 7.31
N ALA A 124 4.12 11.56 6.93
CA ALA A 124 4.36 10.72 5.77
C ALA A 124 3.63 9.37 5.90
N ASN A 125 3.50 8.83 7.12
CA ASN A 125 2.72 7.60 7.37
C ASN A 125 1.22 7.81 7.10
N ALA A 126 0.62 8.90 7.59
CA ALA A 126 -0.79 9.20 7.29
C ALA A 126 -1.03 9.34 5.78
N LEU A 127 -0.13 10.03 5.07
CA LEU A 127 -0.21 10.16 3.62
C LEU A 127 -0.03 8.81 2.90
N PHE A 128 0.88 7.96 3.36
CA PHE A 128 1.12 6.62 2.84
C PHE A 128 -0.12 5.72 2.97
N VAL A 129 -0.66 5.61 4.18
CA VAL A 129 -1.89 4.84 4.48
C VAL A 129 -3.05 5.32 3.61
N ARG A 130 -3.27 6.63 3.55
CA ARG A 130 -4.34 7.22 2.77
C ARG A 130 -4.17 6.99 1.27
N SER A 131 -2.94 6.99 0.78
CA SER A 131 -2.61 6.70 -0.62
C SER A 131 -2.91 5.25 -0.99
N ILE A 132 -2.51 4.29 -0.14
CA ILE A 132 -2.85 2.87 -0.32
C ILE A 132 -4.37 2.70 -0.41
N TYR A 133 -5.09 3.22 0.59
CA TYR A 133 -6.54 3.09 0.64
C TYR A 133 -7.21 3.70 -0.59
N LEU A 134 -6.87 4.94 -0.95
CA LEU A 134 -7.46 5.62 -2.11
C LEU A 134 -7.23 4.83 -3.41
N VAL A 135 -5.97 4.48 -3.68
CA VAL A 135 -5.58 3.87 -4.95
C VAL A 135 -6.15 2.47 -5.07
N CYS A 136 -6.04 1.64 -4.03
CA CYS A 136 -6.63 0.31 -4.05
C CYS A 136 -8.18 0.42 -4.25
N HIS A 137 -8.84 1.39 -3.60
CA HIS A 137 -10.32 1.47 -3.59
C HIS A 137 -10.81 1.82 -4.98
N ARG A 138 -10.21 2.88 -5.53
CA ARG A 138 -10.53 3.37 -6.87
C ARG A 138 -10.17 2.36 -7.95
N LEU A 139 -9.11 1.57 -7.77
CA LEU A 139 -8.75 0.48 -8.68
C LEU A 139 -9.90 -0.49 -8.88
N ILE A 140 -10.58 -0.92 -7.80
CA ILE A 140 -11.68 -1.90 -7.87
C ILE A 140 -13.07 -1.27 -8.03
N SER A 141 -13.25 0.01 -7.66
CA SER A 141 -14.55 0.68 -7.77
C SER A 141 -14.75 1.28 -9.16
N SER A 142 -13.79 2.07 -9.66
CA SER A 142 -13.97 2.94 -10.83
C SER A 142 -12.95 2.75 -11.94
N TRP A 143 -11.70 2.37 -11.63
CA TRP A 143 -10.62 2.32 -12.63
C TRP A 143 -10.45 0.97 -13.31
N LYS A 144 -11.04 -0.12 -12.78
CA LYS A 144 -10.86 -1.50 -13.28
C LYS A 144 -11.10 -1.77 -14.75
N ASN A 145 -11.89 -0.92 -15.40
CA ASN A 145 -12.22 -1.07 -16.83
C ASN A 145 -11.35 -0.18 -17.73
N ASP A 146 -10.58 0.75 -17.16
CA ASP A 146 -9.63 1.59 -17.88
C ASP A 146 -8.24 0.98 -17.77
N LEU A 147 -7.70 0.54 -18.92
CA LEU A 147 -6.39 -0.08 -19.02
C LEU A 147 -5.28 0.82 -18.45
N HIS A 148 -5.21 2.06 -18.92
CA HIS A 148 -4.06 2.93 -18.63
C HIS A 148 -4.10 3.41 -17.19
N VAL A 149 -5.29 3.75 -16.69
CA VAL A 149 -5.46 4.14 -15.27
C VAL A 149 -5.20 2.95 -14.35
N SER A 150 -5.67 1.74 -14.69
CA SER A 150 -5.40 0.53 -13.90
C SER A 150 -3.89 0.22 -13.84
N LEU A 151 -3.18 0.33 -14.96
CA LEU A 151 -1.73 0.11 -14.99
C LEU A 151 -0.99 1.15 -14.14
N ALA A 152 -1.31 2.44 -14.29
CA ALA A 152 -0.71 3.50 -13.47
C ALA A 152 -1.00 3.31 -11.97
N ALA A 153 -2.22 2.90 -11.61
CA ALA A 153 -2.58 2.61 -10.23
C ALA A 153 -1.75 1.43 -9.66
N LEU A 154 -1.58 0.34 -10.43
CA LEU A 154 -0.76 -0.80 -10.03
C LEU A 154 0.73 -0.43 -9.92
N GLU A 155 1.24 0.45 -10.79
CA GLU A 155 2.60 0.99 -10.69
C GLU A 155 2.77 1.83 -9.42
N VAL A 156 1.80 2.69 -9.10
CA VAL A 156 1.78 3.45 -7.83
C VAL A 156 1.79 2.52 -6.64
N LEU A 157 0.91 1.51 -6.58
CA LEU A 157 0.89 0.52 -5.49
C LEU A 157 2.21 -0.24 -5.36
N SER A 158 2.83 -0.60 -6.49
CA SER A 158 4.15 -1.23 -6.50
C SER A 158 5.24 -0.28 -5.99
N GLY A 159 5.12 1.01 -6.28
CA GLY A 159 5.99 2.06 -5.77
C GLY A 159 5.84 2.24 -4.26
N LEU A 160 4.60 2.28 -3.76
CA LEU A 160 4.28 2.36 -2.34
C LEU A 160 4.83 1.17 -1.58
N ALA A 161 4.70 -0.06 -2.08
CA ALA A 161 5.29 -1.25 -1.47
C ALA A 161 6.79 -1.12 -1.16
N ARG A 162 7.53 -0.32 -1.94
CA ARG A 162 8.99 -0.14 -1.78
C ARG A 162 9.36 0.99 -0.82
N ILE A 163 8.41 1.80 -0.36
CA ILE A 163 8.64 2.86 0.61
C ILE A 163 8.81 2.20 1.98
N ARG A 164 10.00 2.33 2.57
CA ARG A 164 10.29 1.79 3.90
C ARG A 164 9.78 2.76 4.95
N GLN A 165 8.82 2.34 5.77
CA GLN A 165 8.38 3.12 6.91
C GLN A 165 8.79 2.45 8.23
N PRO A 166 9.23 3.23 9.24
CA PRO A 166 9.74 2.71 10.51
C PRO A 166 8.65 2.04 11.36
N VAL A 167 7.38 2.40 11.15
CA VAL A 167 6.20 1.75 11.72
C VAL A 167 5.40 1.19 10.55
N GLN A 168 5.58 -0.09 10.24
CA GLN A 168 4.66 -0.77 9.32
C GLN A 168 3.36 -0.96 10.08
N ASP A 169 2.42 -0.02 9.97
CA ASP A 169 1.07 -0.21 10.50
C ASP A 169 0.51 -1.51 9.93
N SER A 170 0.34 -2.48 10.83
CA SER A 170 0.25 -3.91 10.54
C SER A 170 -0.96 -4.32 9.68
N LEU A 171 -1.88 -3.40 9.36
CA LEU A 171 -3.16 -3.69 8.72
C LEU A 171 -3.25 -3.23 7.26
N GLU A 172 -2.51 -2.20 6.86
CA GLU A 172 -2.65 -1.64 5.50
C GLU A 172 -1.94 -2.49 4.44
N CYS A 173 -0.80 -3.10 4.78
CA CYS A 173 -0.11 -4.01 3.87
C CYS A 173 -0.96 -5.26 3.55
N PRO A 174 -1.53 -5.98 4.56
CA PRO A 174 -2.49 -7.06 4.30
C PRO A 174 -3.71 -6.61 3.50
N ARG A 175 -4.26 -5.42 3.80
CA ARG A 175 -5.40 -4.86 3.07
C ARG A 175 -5.07 -4.60 1.60
N ALA A 176 -3.90 -4.02 1.31
CA ALA A 176 -3.43 -3.80 -0.06
C ALA A 176 -3.31 -5.12 -0.83
N VAL A 177 -2.70 -6.14 -0.21
CA VAL A 177 -2.61 -7.50 -0.78
C VAL A 177 -3.99 -8.05 -1.11
N LYS A 178 -4.93 -7.96 -0.16
CA LYS A 178 -6.29 -8.44 -0.37
C LYS A 178 -6.97 -7.75 -1.55
N TRP A 179 -6.92 -6.42 -1.64
CA TRP A 179 -7.59 -5.70 -2.74
C TRP A 179 -6.92 -5.94 -4.09
N ILE A 180 -5.59 -6.13 -4.15
CA ILE A 180 -4.90 -6.57 -5.37
C ILE A 180 -5.38 -7.97 -5.78
N CYS A 181 -5.53 -8.88 -4.82
CA CYS A 181 -6.08 -10.22 -5.08
C CYS A 181 -7.53 -10.14 -5.60
N ASP A 182 -8.39 -9.36 -4.95
CA ASP A 182 -9.79 -9.15 -5.37
C ASP A 182 -9.85 -8.57 -6.80
N PHE A 183 -8.94 -7.66 -7.13
CA PHE A 183 -8.81 -7.13 -8.48
C PHE A 183 -8.42 -8.21 -9.51
N ILE A 184 -7.44 -9.06 -9.21
CA ILE A 184 -7.06 -10.19 -10.08
C ILE A 184 -8.27 -11.12 -10.30
N VAL A 185 -8.97 -11.47 -9.22
CA VAL A 185 -10.17 -12.31 -9.28
C VAL A 185 -11.22 -11.68 -10.20
N TYR A 186 -11.51 -10.40 -10.01
CA TYR A 186 -12.47 -9.67 -10.85
C TYR A 186 -12.08 -9.71 -12.32
N GLN A 187 -10.81 -9.43 -12.66
CA GLN A 187 -10.35 -9.39 -14.04
C GLN A 187 -10.38 -10.77 -14.71
N CYS A 188 -10.01 -11.84 -13.98
CA CYS A 188 -10.06 -13.22 -14.47
C CYS A 188 -11.50 -13.76 -14.64
N GLN A 189 -12.47 -13.21 -13.91
CA GLN A 189 -13.88 -13.65 -13.97
C GLN A 189 -14.71 -12.90 -15.02
N ARG A 190 -14.09 -12.00 -15.80
CA ARG A 190 -14.81 -11.28 -16.87
C ARG A 190 -15.36 -12.27 -17.90
N PRO A 191 -16.53 -11.99 -18.51
CA PRO A 191 -17.05 -12.81 -19.60
C PRO A 191 -16.02 -12.98 -20.74
N PRO A 192 -15.95 -14.15 -21.41
CA PRO A 192 -14.96 -14.43 -22.46
C PRO A 192 -14.91 -13.39 -23.59
N GLN A 193 -16.04 -12.74 -23.88
CA GLN A 193 -16.14 -11.69 -24.90
C GLN A 193 -15.30 -10.45 -24.57
N LEU A 194 -14.99 -10.23 -23.29
CA LEU A 194 -14.19 -9.12 -22.79
C LEU A 194 -12.73 -9.49 -22.58
N HIS A 195 -12.33 -10.72 -22.89
CA HIS A 195 -10.93 -11.15 -22.82
C HIS A 195 -10.16 -10.56 -23.97
N SER A 196 -9.30 -9.60 -23.64
CA SER A 196 -8.40 -8.94 -24.58
C SER A 196 -6.95 -9.10 -24.15
N ARG A 197 -6.02 -8.87 -25.09
CA ARG A 197 -4.59 -8.80 -24.77
C ARG A 197 -4.31 -7.77 -23.68
N ASP A 198 -5.05 -6.67 -23.69
CA ASP A 198 -4.88 -5.56 -22.76
C ASP A 198 -5.36 -5.93 -21.35
N LEU A 199 -6.50 -6.62 -21.24
CA LEU A 199 -6.95 -7.21 -19.98
C LEU A 199 -5.89 -8.13 -19.38
N HIS A 200 -5.31 -9.02 -20.18
CA HIS A 200 -4.26 -9.92 -19.72
C HIS A 200 -3.00 -9.17 -19.28
N SER A 201 -2.65 -8.06 -19.94
CA SER A 201 -1.55 -7.20 -19.50
C SER A 201 -1.83 -6.57 -18.12
N THR A 202 -3.07 -6.14 -17.86
CA THR A 202 -3.47 -5.62 -16.53
C THR A 202 -3.38 -6.70 -15.45
N ILE A 203 -3.81 -7.94 -15.75
CA ILE A 203 -3.70 -9.07 -14.80
C ILE A 203 -2.23 -9.38 -14.49
N VAL A 204 -1.37 -9.42 -15.52
CA VAL A 204 0.08 -9.65 -15.32
C VAL A 204 0.70 -8.55 -14.46
N ALA A 205 0.36 -7.28 -14.71
CA ALA A 205 0.83 -6.17 -13.88
C ALA A 205 0.35 -6.29 -12.42
N ALA A 206 -0.86 -6.80 -12.19
CA ALA A 206 -1.37 -7.02 -10.84
C ALA A 206 -0.61 -8.14 -10.10
N PHE A 207 -0.25 -9.25 -10.79
CA PHE A 207 0.63 -10.26 -10.21
C PHE A 207 2.01 -9.71 -9.88
N GLN A 208 2.60 -8.89 -10.75
CA GLN A 208 3.88 -8.23 -10.49
C GLN A 208 3.81 -7.27 -9.30
N CYS A 209 2.70 -6.52 -9.19
CA CYS A 209 2.43 -5.66 -8.03
C CYS A 209 2.35 -6.48 -6.74
N LEU A 210 1.63 -7.61 -6.77
CA LEU A 210 1.52 -8.52 -5.63
C LEU A 210 2.88 -9.08 -5.21
N THR A 211 3.73 -9.49 -6.17
CA THR A 211 5.12 -9.88 -5.90
C THR A 211 5.89 -8.75 -5.21
N ALA A 212 5.75 -7.50 -5.66
CA ALA A 212 6.45 -6.37 -5.05
C ALA A 212 6.09 -6.19 -3.56
N TRP A 213 4.81 -6.34 -3.21
CA TRP A 213 4.34 -6.28 -1.82
C TRP A 213 4.92 -7.40 -0.96
N LEU A 214 4.84 -8.65 -1.41
CA LEU A 214 5.31 -9.80 -0.64
C LEU A 214 6.83 -9.78 -0.42
N MET A 215 7.59 -9.32 -1.42
CA MET A 215 9.04 -9.24 -1.35
C MET A 215 9.52 -8.05 -0.50
N ALA A 216 8.76 -6.95 -0.48
CA ALA A 216 9.08 -5.80 0.37
C ALA A 216 8.68 -6.00 1.83
N HIS A 217 7.63 -6.80 2.09
CA HIS A 217 7.09 -7.01 3.43
C HIS A 217 6.97 -8.52 3.76
N PRO A 218 8.06 -9.17 4.21
CA PRO A 218 8.07 -10.61 4.52
C PRO A 218 7.03 -11.04 5.57
N ILE A 219 6.56 -10.11 6.42
CA ILE A 219 5.49 -10.36 7.40
C ILE A 219 4.19 -10.85 6.75
N LEU A 220 3.92 -10.46 5.50
CA LEU A 220 2.74 -10.90 4.75
C LEU A 220 2.75 -12.40 4.44
N LEU A 221 3.93 -13.02 4.38
CA LEU A 221 4.06 -14.48 4.22
C LEU A 221 3.80 -15.25 5.52
N GLN A 222 3.84 -14.56 6.66
CA GLN A 222 3.53 -15.13 7.98
C GLN A 222 2.05 -14.97 8.32
N ASP A 223 1.38 -14.00 7.70
CA ASP A 223 -0.05 -13.78 7.87
C ASP A 223 -0.88 -14.81 7.08
N LYS A 224 -1.69 -15.58 7.83
CA LYS A 224 -2.49 -16.68 7.27
C LYS A 224 -3.54 -16.20 6.27
N GLU A 225 -4.15 -15.04 6.55
CA GLU A 225 -5.21 -14.49 5.71
C GLU A 225 -4.63 -13.98 4.38
N SER A 226 -3.54 -13.22 4.42
CA SER A 226 -2.81 -12.77 3.23
C SER A 226 -2.35 -13.94 2.38
N MET A 227 -1.71 -14.95 3.00
CA MET A 227 -1.27 -16.16 2.29
C MET A 227 -2.42 -16.91 1.63
N HIS A 228 -3.58 -17.00 2.29
CA HIS A 228 -4.76 -17.63 1.71
C HIS A 228 -5.22 -16.90 0.44
N HIS A 229 -5.39 -15.58 0.49
CA HIS A 229 -5.79 -14.78 -0.68
C HIS A 229 -4.79 -14.92 -1.83
N VAL A 230 -3.49 -14.85 -1.53
CA VAL A 230 -2.42 -14.97 -2.53
C VAL A 230 -2.42 -16.34 -3.20
N LEU A 231 -2.48 -17.42 -2.44
CA LEU A 231 -2.50 -18.78 -2.99
C LEU A 231 -3.76 -19.05 -3.82
N GLU A 232 -4.90 -18.47 -3.43
CA GLU A 232 -6.14 -18.57 -4.20
C GLU A 232 -6.02 -17.91 -5.58
N VAL A 233 -5.40 -16.71 -5.66
CA VAL A 233 -5.20 -16.04 -6.96
C VAL A 233 -4.09 -16.68 -7.79
N VAL A 234 -3.06 -17.25 -7.16
CA VAL A 234 -2.04 -18.06 -7.85
C VAL A 234 -2.68 -19.31 -8.47
N GLU A 235 -3.52 -20.05 -7.72
CA GLU A 235 -4.27 -21.18 -8.28
C GLU A 235 -5.14 -20.73 -9.46
N LEU A 236 -5.89 -19.64 -9.29
CA LEU A 236 -6.71 -19.08 -10.36
C LEU A 236 -5.88 -18.71 -11.60
N GLY A 237 -4.70 -18.12 -11.42
CA GLY A 237 -3.80 -17.74 -12.52
C GLY A 237 -3.23 -18.94 -13.27
N ILE A 238 -2.87 -20.01 -12.55
CA ILE A 238 -2.28 -21.22 -13.11
C ILE A 238 -3.34 -22.13 -13.75
N SER A 239 -4.44 -22.37 -13.05
CA SER A 239 -5.46 -23.34 -13.43
C SER A 239 -6.66 -22.74 -14.17
N GLY A 240 -6.87 -21.43 -14.08
CA GLY A 240 -8.05 -20.75 -14.62
C GLY A 240 -9.32 -20.92 -13.79
N SER A 241 -9.23 -21.54 -12.62
CA SER A 241 -10.37 -21.84 -11.76
C SER A 241 -9.92 -21.93 -10.30
N LYS A 242 -10.79 -21.55 -9.35
CA LYS A 242 -10.55 -21.67 -7.90
C LYS A 242 -10.86 -23.10 -7.41
N SER A 243 -10.32 -23.50 -6.25
CA SER A 243 -10.53 -24.83 -5.65
C SER A 243 -11.89 -25.01 -5.00
N GLN A 244 -12.50 -23.93 -4.50
CA GLN A 244 -13.90 -23.90 -4.12
C GLN A 244 -14.71 -23.17 -5.19
N PRO A 245 -15.38 -23.89 -6.11
CA PRO A 245 -16.37 -23.27 -6.97
C PRO A 245 -17.60 -22.85 -6.13
N LYS A 246 -18.51 -22.07 -6.73
CA LYS A 246 -19.80 -21.71 -6.09
C LYS A 246 -20.48 -22.98 -5.56
N VAL A 247 -21.23 -22.86 -4.46
CA VAL A 247 -21.93 -23.94 -3.69
C VAL A 247 -22.68 -25.00 -4.54
N SER A 248 -22.92 -24.73 -5.83
CA SER A 248 -23.56 -25.62 -6.80
C SER A 248 -22.65 -26.62 -7.52
N ASP A 249 -21.33 -26.51 -7.44
CA ASP A 249 -20.40 -27.33 -8.23
C ASP A 249 -19.75 -28.45 -7.40
N VAL A 250 -19.64 -29.64 -8.00
CA VAL A 250 -19.01 -30.81 -7.40
C VAL A 250 -17.51 -30.53 -7.22
N PRO A 251 -16.95 -30.66 -6.00
CA PRO A 251 -15.51 -30.49 -5.77
C PRO A 251 -14.71 -31.50 -6.60
N GLN A 252 -13.88 -31.01 -7.52
CA GLN A 252 -12.96 -31.84 -8.31
C GLN A 252 -11.58 -31.90 -7.64
N LEU A 253 -10.93 -33.06 -7.68
CA LEU A 253 -9.59 -33.25 -7.12
C LEU A 253 -8.56 -32.45 -7.94
N LYS A 254 -7.55 -31.87 -7.26
CA LYS A 254 -6.52 -31.00 -7.89
C LYS A 254 -5.81 -31.65 -9.10
N ALA A 255 -5.66 -32.97 -9.12
CA ALA A 255 -4.99 -33.71 -10.19
C ALA A 255 -5.87 -33.96 -11.43
N GLU A 256 -7.19 -33.80 -11.32
CA GLU A 256 -8.16 -34.05 -12.40
C GLU A 256 -8.59 -32.75 -13.10
N LYS A 257 -8.09 -31.60 -12.64
CA LYS A 257 -8.47 -30.27 -13.15
C LYS A 257 -7.75 -29.99 -14.46
N GLU A 258 -8.51 -29.93 -15.56
CA GLU A 258 -7.98 -29.48 -16.85
C GLU A 258 -7.55 -28.00 -16.72
N LEU A 259 -6.26 -27.71 -16.89
CA LEU A 259 -5.72 -26.36 -16.76
C LEU A 259 -6.22 -25.49 -17.93
N LYS A 260 -7.04 -24.49 -17.62
CA LYS A 260 -7.53 -23.49 -18.60
C LYS A 260 -7.20 -22.08 -18.12
N PRO A 261 -5.91 -21.73 -17.95
CA PRO A 261 -5.53 -20.39 -17.54
C PRO A 261 -6.07 -19.35 -18.54
N SER A 262 -6.40 -18.15 -18.04
CA SER A 262 -6.92 -17.06 -18.89
C SER A 262 -5.98 -16.74 -20.05
N SER A 263 -4.66 -16.88 -19.84
CA SER A 263 -3.64 -16.90 -20.90
C SER A 263 -2.33 -17.48 -20.40
N LEU A 264 -1.43 -17.84 -21.32
CA LEU A 264 -0.06 -18.27 -20.98
C LEU A 264 0.67 -17.18 -20.17
N ARG A 265 0.56 -15.90 -20.55
CA ARG A 265 1.20 -14.80 -19.82
C ARG A 265 0.74 -14.68 -18.37
N VAL A 266 -0.57 -14.89 -18.14
CA VAL A 266 -1.15 -14.86 -16.79
C VAL A 266 -0.66 -16.05 -15.97
N ARG A 267 -0.62 -17.24 -16.56
CA ARG A 267 -0.04 -18.43 -15.93
C ARG A 267 1.41 -18.20 -15.56
N ASP A 268 2.24 -17.74 -16.50
CA ASP A 268 3.67 -17.52 -16.28
C ASP A 268 3.92 -16.48 -15.17
N ALA A 269 3.09 -15.44 -15.08
CA ALA A 269 3.15 -14.46 -14.00
C ALA A 269 2.76 -15.05 -12.62
N ALA A 270 1.74 -15.91 -12.58
CA ALA A 270 1.33 -16.60 -11.36
C ALA A 270 2.38 -17.63 -10.90
N GLU A 271 2.98 -18.38 -11.83
CA GLU A 271 4.09 -19.30 -11.57
C GLU A 271 5.33 -18.56 -11.06
N ALA A 272 5.66 -17.40 -11.65
CA ALA A 272 6.74 -16.55 -11.17
C ALA A 272 6.50 -16.08 -9.72
N LEU A 273 5.29 -15.62 -9.40
CA LEU A 273 4.92 -15.23 -8.03
C LEU A 273 5.06 -16.42 -7.07
N LEU A 274 4.51 -17.58 -7.41
CA LEU A 274 4.63 -18.79 -6.59
C LEU A 274 6.11 -19.16 -6.35
N SER A 275 6.94 -19.06 -7.39
CA SER A 275 8.37 -19.35 -7.28
C SER A 275 9.05 -18.39 -6.29
N CYS A 276 8.79 -17.08 -6.39
CA CYS A 276 9.31 -16.09 -5.44
C CYS A 276 8.87 -16.38 -3.99
N MET A 277 7.63 -16.81 -3.78
CA MET A 277 7.12 -17.18 -2.45
C MET A 277 7.85 -18.42 -1.88
N MET A 278 8.07 -19.44 -2.72
CA MET A 278 8.77 -20.66 -2.31
C MET A 278 10.24 -20.39 -1.99
N ASP A 279 10.89 -19.52 -2.74
CA ASP A 279 12.26 -19.08 -2.42
C ASP A 279 12.31 -18.42 -1.04
N HIS A 280 11.35 -17.57 -0.69
CA HIS A 280 11.27 -16.96 0.65
C HIS A 280 10.91 -17.96 1.76
N ALA A 281 10.10 -18.98 1.46
CA ALA A 281 9.77 -20.05 2.40
C ALA A 281 11.04 -20.85 2.81
N GLY A 282 12.02 -20.98 1.91
CA GLY A 282 13.30 -21.64 2.17
C GLY A 282 14.27 -20.86 3.07
N TYR A 283 14.07 -19.55 3.23
CA TYR A 283 14.88 -18.68 4.10
C TYR A 283 14.20 -18.34 5.43
N PHE A 284 13.06 -18.94 5.75
CA PHE A 284 12.40 -18.71 7.05
C PHE A 284 13.41 -18.95 8.18
N PRO A 285 13.78 -17.92 8.97
CA PRO A 285 14.52 -18.16 10.18
C PRO A 285 13.59 -18.97 11.07
N THR A 286 14.01 -20.18 11.41
CA THR A 286 13.45 -20.91 12.55
C THR A 286 13.78 -20.10 13.79
N LEU A 287 12.96 -19.08 14.07
CA LEU A 287 12.96 -18.33 15.32
C LEU A 287 12.65 -19.35 16.42
N GLY A 288 13.71 -19.92 17.02
CA GLY A 288 13.56 -20.95 18.03
C GLY A 288 14.71 -21.94 18.21
N ARG A 289 15.74 -21.96 17.34
CA ARG A 289 16.95 -22.71 17.66
C ARG A 289 18.17 -21.84 17.48
N ALA A 290 18.72 -21.40 18.60
CA ALA A 290 20.05 -20.85 18.69
C ALA A 290 20.96 -21.61 17.74
N VAL A 291 21.59 -20.87 16.82
CA VAL A 291 22.81 -21.31 16.14
C VAL A 291 23.88 -21.36 17.24
N GLU A 292 23.84 -22.42 18.06
CA GLU A 292 25.06 -22.98 18.59
C GLU A 292 25.77 -23.62 17.39
N THR A 293 26.45 -22.73 16.67
CA THR A 293 27.66 -22.97 15.90
C THR A 293 27.98 -24.45 15.66
N LEU A 294 27.68 -24.89 14.45
CA LEU A 294 28.29 -26.06 13.79
C LEU A 294 29.84 -26.01 13.78
N SER A 295 30.46 -24.94 14.31
CA SER A 295 31.89 -24.83 14.59
C SER A 295 32.37 -25.64 15.80
N SER A 296 31.48 -26.20 16.63
CA SER A 296 31.88 -27.03 17.79
C SER A 296 32.05 -28.53 17.47
N LEU A 297 31.62 -28.98 16.28
CA LEU A 297 31.68 -30.39 15.85
C LEU A 297 32.86 -30.71 14.90
N ALA A 298 33.69 -29.72 14.55
CA ALA A 298 34.89 -29.90 13.72
C ALA A 298 36.22 -29.80 14.50
N ARG A 299 36.17 -29.91 15.84
CA ARG A 299 37.37 -30.03 16.70
C ARG A 299 37.23 -31.18 17.69
N ARG A 300 37.07 -32.39 17.16
CA ARG A 300 37.51 -33.62 17.83
C ARG A 300 38.02 -34.54 16.73
N ASP A 301 39.31 -34.41 16.47
CA ASP A 301 40.29 -35.50 16.36
C ASP A 301 41.70 -34.90 16.29
#